data_AF-A0A5D6W3K0-F1
#
_entry.id   AF-A0A5D6W3K0-F1
#
_cell.length_a   1.000
_cell.length_b   1.000
_cell.length_c   1.000
_cell.angle_alpha   90.00
_cell.angle_beta   90.00
_cell.angle_gamma   90.00
#
_symmetry.space_group_name_H-M   'P 1'
#
loop_
_entity.id
_entity.type
_entity.pdbx_description
1 polymer ?
#
loop_
_entity_poly.entity_id
_entity_poly.type
_entity_poly.pdbx_seq_one_letter_code
_entity_poly.pdbx_strand_id
1 'polypeptide(L)' 'MRISKLRNMSKSLFWGDRPLPENSEMKGVIETDNGRTGLLLRLKDGMYVLGTAGSLSKLNQDKIRRKLKEA' A
#
# COMPACT_ATOMS: atom_id res chain seq x y z
N MET A 1 -12.28 4.57 2.32
CA MET A 1 -10.88 4.30 1.93
C MET A 1 -10.07 5.56 2.20
N ARG A 2 -8.96 5.43 2.92
CA ARG A 2 -8.07 6.53 3.29
C ARG A 2 -6.62 6.15 2.98
N ILE A 3 -5.87 7.08 2.36
CA ILE A 3 -4.43 6.93 2.13
C ILE A 3 -3.72 7.95 3.01
N SER A 4 -2.70 7.52 3.75
CA SER A 4 -1.91 8.36 4.63
C SER A 4 -0.43 8.28 4.28
N LYS A 5 0.31 9.37 4.53
CA LYS A 5 1.76 9.42 4.30
C LYS A 5 2.49 8.35 5.09
N LEU A 6 3.57 7.83 4.51
CA LEU A 6 4.44 6.85 5.15
C LEU A 6 5.08 7.46 6.41
N ARG A 7 5.13 6.70 7.51
CA ARG A 7 5.93 7.03 8.70
C ARG A 7 7.04 6.00 8.85
N ASN A 8 8.13 6.33 9.58
CA ASN A 8 9.29 5.44 9.73
C ASN A 8 8.92 4.02 10.18
N MET A 9 7.92 3.86 11.04
CA MET A 9 7.50 2.54 11.55
C MET A 9 6.45 1.83 10.67
N SER A 10 5.90 2.48 9.63
CA SER A 10 4.79 1.91 8.85
C SER A 10 5.17 0.60 8.17
N LYS A 11 6.40 0.48 7.66
CA LYS A 11 6.86 -0.76 7.03
C LYS A 11 6.95 -1.89 8.05
N SER A 12 7.65 -1.67 9.16
CA SER A 12 7.80 -2.71 10.19
C SER A 12 6.43 -3.14 10.75
N LEU A 13 5.52 -2.20 10.98
CA LEU A 13 4.18 -2.49 11.52
C LEU A 13 3.31 -3.34 10.59
N PHE A 14 3.28 -3.02 9.29
CA PHE A 14 2.35 -3.65 8.35
C PHE A 14 2.96 -4.71 7.46
N TRP A 15 4.29 -4.73 7.27
CA TRP A 15 4.99 -5.66 6.39
C TRP A 15 5.97 -6.58 7.14
N GLY A 16 6.53 -6.08 8.25
CA GLY A 16 7.62 -6.73 8.98
C GLY A 16 8.97 -6.54 8.30
N ASP A 17 9.93 -7.36 8.73
CA ASP A 17 11.34 -7.27 8.30
C ASP A 17 11.61 -7.89 6.92
N ARG A 18 10.58 -8.45 6.29
CA ARG A 18 10.71 -9.03 4.95
C ARG A 18 11.09 -7.95 3.92
N PRO A 19 11.89 -8.30 2.90
CA PRO A 19 12.10 -7.40 1.78
C PRO A 19 10.76 -7.09 1.11
N LEU A 20 10.64 -5.90 0.54
CA LEU A 20 9.51 -5.58 -0.32
C LEU A 20 9.63 -6.36 -1.63
N PRO A 21 8.53 -6.58 -2.37
CA PRO A 21 8.60 -7.13 -3.71
C PRO A 21 9.60 -6.36 -4.59
N GLU A 22 10.27 -7.08 -5.49
CA GLU A 22 11.32 -6.50 -6.33
C GLU A 22 10.79 -5.29 -7.11
N ASN A 23 11.56 -4.20 -7.11
CA ASN A 23 11.23 -2.95 -7.80
C ASN A 23 9.87 -2.33 -7.38
N SER A 24 9.37 -2.66 -6.18
CA SER A 24 8.17 -2.03 -5.64
C SER A 24 8.50 -0.79 -4.81
N GLU A 25 7.61 0.20 -4.90
CA GLU A 25 7.71 1.45 -4.17
C GLU A 25 6.64 1.53 -3.09
N MET A 26 7.03 1.88 -1.87
CA MET A 26 6.06 2.26 -0.83
C MET A 26 5.50 3.64 -1.11
N LYS A 27 4.18 3.75 -1.19
CA LYS A 27 3.47 5.02 -1.41
C LYS A 27 2.80 5.56 -0.16
N GLY A 28 2.52 4.71 0.82
CA GLY A 28 1.92 5.15 2.07
C GLY A 28 1.31 3.99 2.85
N VAL A 29 0.39 4.34 3.75
CA VAL A 29 -0.50 3.40 4.43
C VAL A 29 -1.90 3.58 3.84
N ILE A 30 -2.60 2.49 3.58
CA ILE A 30 -3.97 2.50 3.10
C ILE A 30 -4.88 1.76 4.07
N GLU A 31 -6.02 2.37 4.36
CA GLU A 31 -7.17 1.77 5.01
C GLU A 31 -8.29 1.60 3.98
N THR A 32 -8.66 0.36 3.69
CA THR A 32 -9.71 0.01 2.72
C THR A 32 -11.10 0.08 3.36
N ASP A 33 -12.15 0.14 2.54
CA ASP A 33 -13.53 0.30 3.04
C ASP A 33 -14.03 -0.89 3.87
N ASN A 34 -13.39 -2.05 3.73
CA ASN A 34 -13.66 -3.25 4.53
C ASN A 34 -12.81 -3.33 5.82
N GLY A 35 -12.17 -2.22 6.23
CA GLY A 35 -11.43 -2.11 7.48
C GLY A 35 -10.03 -2.73 7.47
N ARG A 36 -9.49 -3.15 6.31
CA ARG A 36 -8.10 -3.63 6.24
C ARG A 36 -7.15 -2.45 6.15
N THR A 37 -6.10 -2.48 6.96
CA THR A 37 -5.03 -1.48 6.96
C THR A 37 -3.70 -2.13 6.64
N GLY A 38 -2.92 -1.50 5.76
CA GLY A 38 -1.59 -1.97 5.44
C GLY A 38 -0.80 -1.01 4.57
N LEU A 39 0.31 -1.47 4.00
CA LEU A 39 1.11 -0.66 3.08
C LEU A 39 0.41 -0.51 1.75
N LEU A 40 0.38 0.71 1.23
CA LEU A 40 0.15 0.94 -0.18
C LEU A 40 1.46 0.79 -0.93
N LEU A 41 1.56 -0.25 -1.75
CA LEU A 41 2.72 -0.51 -2.60
C LEU A 41 2.35 -0.25 -4.06
N ARG A 42 3.28 0.34 -4.81
CA ARG A 42 3.24 0.37 -6.28
C ARG A 42 4.23 -0.65 -6.81
N LEU A 43 3.75 -1.64 -7.54
CA LEU A 43 4.58 -2.65 -8.19
C LEU A 43 5.23 -2.09 -9.46
N LYS A 44 6.21 -2.83 -10.01
CA LYS A 44 6.97 -2.47 -11.22
C LYS A 44 6.08 -2.16 -12.43
N ASP A 45 5.00 -2.90 -12.59
CA ASP A 45 4.01 -2.72 -13.67
C ASP A 45 3.08 -1.50 -13.44
N GLY A 46 3.27 -0.78 -12.34
CA GLY A 46 2.45 0.37 -11.96
C GLY A 46 1.13 0.01 -11.27
N MET A 47 0.90 -1.26 -10.93
CA MET A 47 -0.26 -1.67 -10.12
C MET A 47 -0.06 -1.28 -8.66
N TYR A 48 -1.16 -0.85 -8.04
CA TYR A 48 -1.23 -0.59 -6.61
C TYR A 48 -1.78 -1.79 -5.86
N VAL A 49 -1.11 -2.21 -4.80
CA VAL A 49 -1.52 -3.34 -3.97
C VAL A 49 -1.47 -2.98 -2.49
N LEU A 50 -2.27 -3.68 -1.70
CA LEU A 50 -2.23 -3.66 -0.25
C LEU A 50 -1.20 -4.70 0.20
N GLY A 51 -0.13 -4.26 0.87
CA GLY A 51 0.86 -5.11 1.50
C GLY A 51 0.57 -5.29 2.99
N THR A 52 0.39 -6.55 3.43
CA THR A 52 0.14 -6.91 4.83
C THR A 52 0.91 -8.19 5.21
N ALA A 53 1.77 -8.14 6.22
CA ALA A 53 2.53 -9.29 6.75
C ALA A 53 3.18 -10.17 5.66
N GLY A 54 3.79 -9.55 4.65
CA GLY A 54 4.42 -10.26 3.52
C GLY A 54 3.46 -10.79 2.44
N SER A 55 2.16 -10.54 2.57
CA SER A 55 1.13 -10.87 1.57
C SER A 55 0.69 -9.64 0.78
N LEU A 56 0.28 -9.85 -0.46
CA LEU A 56 -0.21 -8.81 -1.36
C LEU A 56 -1.67 -9.06 -1.71
N SER A 57 -2.49 -8.02 -1.57
CA SER A 57 -3.89 -8.02 -2.01
C SER A 57 -4.10 -6.99 -3.11
N LYS A 58 -4.80 -7.39 -4.18
CA LYS A 58 -5.16 -6.48 -5.27
C LYS A 58 -6.11 -5.40 -4.76
N LEU A 59 -5.86 -4.16 -5.18
CA LEU A 59 -6.73 -3.02 -4.94
C LEU A 59 -7.47 -2.64 -6.22
N ASN A 60 -8.59 -1.92 -6.07
CA ASN A 60 -9.25 -1.29 -7.22
C ASN A 60 -8.37 -0.13 -7.73
N GLN A 61 -7.78 -0.31 -8.91
CA GLN A 61 -6.77 0.61 -9.46
C GLN A 61 -7.34 2.01 -9.73
N ASP A 62 -8.55 2.09 -10.28
CA ASP A 62 -9.20 3.37 -10.61
C ASP A 62 -9.48 4.19 -9.35
N LYS A 63 -9.98 3.52 -8.31
CA LYS A 63 -10.26 4.16 -7.02
C LYS A 63 -8.98 4.71 -6.38
N ILE A 64 -7.90 3.94 -6.39
CA ILE A 64 -6.59 4.36 -5.84
C ILE A 64 -6.03 5.54 -6.63
N ARG A 65 -6.03 5.45 -7.96
CA ARG A 65 -5.51 6.51 -8.83
C ARG A 65 -6.26 7.82 -8.64
N ARG A 66 -7.59 7.78 -8.49
CA ARG A 66 -8.38 8.98 -8.14
C ARG A 66 -7.95 9.56 -6.80
N LYS A 67 -7.86 8.73 -5.75
CA LYS A 67 -7.47 9.18 -4.41
C LYS A 67 -6.06 9.74 -4.33
N LEU A 68 -5.11 9.22 -5.12
CA LEU A 68 -3.74 9.75 -5.19
C LEU A 68 -3.62 11.04 -5.99
N LYS A 69 -4.57 11.35 -6.88
CA LYS A 69 -4.63 12.66 -7.56
C LYS A 69 -5.25 13.76 -6.69
N GLU A 70 -6.13 13.36 -5.77
CA GLU A 70 -6.83 14.25 -4.84
C GLU A 70 -6.01 14.59 -3.57
N ALA A 71 -4.91 13.88 -3.32
CA ALA A 71 -4.10 13.96 -2.10
C ALA A 71 -2.75 14.65 -2.34
#